data_AF-A0A355WPU0-F1
#
_entry.id   AF-A0A355WPU0-F1
#
_cell.length_a   1.000
_cell.length_b   1.000
_cell.length_c   1.000
_cell.angle_alpha   90.00
_cell.angle_beta   90.00
_cell.angle_gamma   90.00
#
_symmetry.space_group_name_H-M   'P 1'
#
loop_
_entity.id
_entity.type
_entity.pdbx_description
1 polymer ?
#
loop_
_entity_poly.entity_id
_entity_poly.type
_entity_poly.pdbx_seq_one_letter_code
_entity_poly.pdbx_strand_id
1 'polypeptide(L)'
;GRVSVARANWADVFISLHADALAEGRATGTTIYTLSDKASDRAAETLAANHDRDDLLAGVNLSHQDDVVASILMEMMQVETMPRSEKLADALVTGIAEAVGKIRSRPRLSAGFSVLKAPDIPSILIEFGFMSNPADLTNLATQSWRDKAIIGVVDALDQWSLRDAAESKLLRQ
;
A
#
# COMPACT_ATOMS: atom_id res chain seq x y z
N GLY A 1 8.12 8.69 -12.24
CA GLY A 1 7.56 7.39 -11.81
C GLY A 1 6.19 7.58 -11.18
N ARG A 2 5.54 6.49 -10.73
CA ARG A 2 4.17 6.51 -10.16
C ARG A 2 4.04 7.52 -9.00
N VAL A 3 5.01 7.52 -8.09
CA VAL A 3 5.09 8.47 -6.95
C VAL A 3 5.22 9.93 -7.41
N SER A 4 5.98 10.20 -8.48
CA SER A 4 6.13 11.55 -9.03
C SER A 4 4.80 12.11 -9.52
N VAL A 5 3.94 11.26 -10.10
CA VAL A 5 2.59 11.66 -10.54
C VAL A 5 1.71 11.99 -9.35
N ALA A 6 1.73 11.18 -8.29
CA ALA A 6 0.97 11.46 -7.06
C ALA A 6 1.35 12.81 -6.45
N ARG A 7 2.66 13.09 -6.32
CA ARG A 7 3.18 14.38 -5.85
C ARG A 7 2.77 15.54 -6.75
N ALA A 8 2.90 15.39 -8.07
CA ALA A 8 2.53 16.45 -9.02
C ALA A 8 1.03 16.80 -8.97
N ASN A 9 0.18 15.87 -8.51
CA ASN A 9 -1.25 16.06 -8.33
C ASN A 9 -1.65 16.40 -6.88
N TRP A 10 -0.68 16.68 -6.00
CA TRP A 10 -0.94 17.05 -4.60
C TRP A 10 -1.80 16.01 -3.87
N ALA A 11 -1.55 14.72 -4.15
CA ALA A 11 -2.36 13.64 -3.59
C ALA A 11 -2.23 13.58 -2.06
N ASP A 12 -3.37 13.53 -1.36
CA ASP A 12 -3.41 13.33 0.09
C ASP A 12 -3.06 11.89 0.51
N VAL A 13 -3.16 10.95 -0.44
CA VAL A 13 -2.90 9.52 -0.24
C VAL A 13 -2.45 8.89 -1.56
N PHE A 14 -1.60 7.86 -1.46
CA PHE A 14 -1.22 7.01 -2.58
C PHE A 14 -1.59 5.55 -2.28
N ILE A 15 -2.36 4.94 -3.18
CA ILE A 15 -2.77 3.54 -3.10
C ILE A 15 -2.32 2.82 -4.36
N SER A 16 -1.42 1.85 -4.20
CA SER A 16 -1.00 0.95 -5.27
C SER A 16 -1.91 -0.29 -5.27
N LEU A 17 -2.62 -0.57 -6.36
CA LEU A 17 -3.55 -1.71 -6.46
C LEU A 17 -2.92 -2.85 -7.26
N HIS A 18 -2.92 -4.06 -6.69
CA HIS A 18 -2.24 -5.24 -7.25
C HIS A 18 -3.09 -6.52 -7.12
N ALA A 19 -2.71 -7.47 -7.97
CA ALA A 19 -3.24 -8.83 -8.07
C ALA A 19 -2.13 -9.73 -8.61
N ASP A 20 -1.06 -9.91 -7.83
CA ASP A 20 0.18 -10.52 -8.27
C ASP A 20 0.11 -12.05 -8.41
N ALA A 21 1.00 -12.61 -9.23
CA ALA A 21 1.20 -14.06 -9.34
C ALA A 21 2.53 -14.45 -8.70
N LEU A 22 2.50 -15.07 -7.52
CA LEU A 22 3.69 -15.62 -6.88
C LEU A 22 3.87 -17.10 -7.27
N ALA A 23 5.05 -17.43 -7.81
CA ALA A 23 5.42 -18.78 -8.20
C ALA A 23 5.73 -19.70 -6.99
N GLU A 24 6.15 -19.13 -5.87
CA GLU A 24 6.47 -19.85 -4.64
C GLU A 24 5.66 -19.34 -3.44
N GLY A 25 4.86 -20.23 -2.85
CA GLY A 25 4.13 -19.97 -1.60
C GLY A 25 2.61 -19.93 -1.76
N ARG A 26 1.91 -20.36 -0.71
CA ARG A 26 0.44 -20.29 -0.59
C ARG A 26 0.00 -18.88 -0.17
N ALA A 27 0.52 -17.85 -0.83
CA ALA A 27 0.03 -16.49 -0.61
C ALA A 27 -1.42 -16.43 -1.11
N THR A 28 -2.34 -16.01 -0.25
CA THR A 28 -3.77 -16.02 -0.55
C THR A 28 -4.48 -14.91 0.21
N GLY A 29 -5.59 -14.45 -0.36
CA GLY A 29 -6.48 -13.46 0.20
C GLY A 29 -5.90 -12.05 0.21
N THR A 30 -6.81 -11.09 0.39
CA THR A 30 -6.45 -9.67 0.38
C THR A 30 -5.45 -9.33 1.48
N THR A 31 -4.41 -8.59 1.11
CA THR A 31 -3.31 -8.17 1.98
C THR A 31 -2.97 -6.70 1.71
N ILE A 32 -2.65 -5.95 2.76
CA ILE A 32 -2.27 -4.54 2.70
C ILE A 32 -0.84 -4.41 3.22
N TYR A 33 0.01 -3.82 2.38
CA TYR A 33 1.42 -3.62 2.64
C TYR A 33 1.72 -2.15 2.95
N THR A 34 2.47 -1.92 4.01
CA THR A 34 3.09 -0.62 4.34
C THR A 34 4.60 -0.68 4.15
N LEU A 35 5.22 0.50 4.01
CA LEU A 35 6.67 0.62 3.84
C LEU A 35 7.40 0.22 5.13
N SER A 36 8.42 -0.62 5.02
CA SER A 36 9.33 -0.96 6.11
C SER A 36 10.66 -1.45 5.54
N ASP A 37 11.78 -1.08 6.16
CA ASP A 37 13.10 -1.62 5.81
C ASP A 37 13.19 -3.12 6.10
N LYS A 38 12.45 -3.58 7.11
CA LYS A 38 12.36 -4.99 7.48
C LYS A 38 11.05 -5.57 6.96
N ALA A 39 11.14 -6.57 6.09
CA ALA A 39 9.97 -7.30 5.62
C ALA A 39 9.31 -8.11 6.76
N SER A 40 7.98 -8.17 6.72
CA SER A 40 7.17 -8.94 7.67
C SER A 40 7.40 -10.45 7.55
N ASP A 41 7.64 -10.94 6.34
CA ASP A 41 8.03 -12.32 6.03
C ASP A 41 8.79 -12.40 4.70
N ARG A 42 9.35 -13.58 4.40
CA ARG A 42 10.11 -13.84 3.17
C ARG A 42 9.29 -13.65 1.90
N ALA A 43 7.97 -13.90 1.96
CA ALA A 43 7.10 -13.72 0.80
C ALA A 43 6.93 -12.23 0.49
N ALA A 44 6.73 -11.40 1.51
CA ALA A 44 6.70 -9.93 1.39
C ALA A 44 8.03 -9.38 0.86
N GLU A 45 9.16 -9.89 1.33
CA GLU A 45 10.50 -9.51 0.84
C GLU A 45 10.68 -9.84 -0.65
N THR A 46 10.30 -11.07 -1.04
CA THR A 46 10.40 -11.52 -2.44
C THR A 46 9.48 -10.69 -3.34
N LEU A 47 8.26 -10.39 -2.87
CA LEU A 47 7.30 -9.59 -3.61
C LEU A 47 7.83 -8.17 -3.84
N ALA A 48 8.34 -7.51 -2.80
CA ALA A 48 8.94 -6.17 -2.92
C ALA A 48 10.13 -6.17 -3.89
N ALA A 49 11.02 -7.16 -3.82
CA ALA A 49 12.16 -7.27 -4.73
C ALA A 49 11.75 -7.46 -6.21
N ASN A 50 10.63 -8.14 -6.47
CA ASN A 50 10.10 -8.28 -7.83
C ASN A 50 9.51 -6.96 -8.34
N HIS A 51 8.74 -6.24 -7.52
CA HIS A 51 8.21 -4.91 -7.86
C HIS A 51 9.31 -3.91 -8.19
N ASP A 52 10.37 -3.88 -7.38
CA ASP A 52 11.51 -2.97 -7.60
C ASP A 52 12.23 -3.27 -8.92
N ARG A 53 12.33 -4.54 -9.31
CA ARG A 53 12.89 -4.93 -10.62
C ARG A 53 12.01 -4.47 -11.78
N ASP A 54 10.69 -4.60 -11.65
CA ASP A 54 9.74 -4.20 -12.69
C ASP A 54 9.75 -2.67 -12.90
N ASP A 55 9.83 -1.89 -11.82
CA ASP A 55 9.96 -0.43 -11.89
C ASP A 55 11.28 0.01 -12.55
N LEU A 56 12.39 -0.69 -12.27
CA LEU A 56 13.67 -0.45 -12.96
C LEU A 56 13.60 -0.76 -14.45
N LEU A 57 12.95 -1.88 -14.84
CA LEU A 57 12.73 -2.24 -16.24
C LEU A 57 11.83 -1.23 -16.96
N ALA A 58 10.88 -0.62 -16.25
CA ALA A 58 10.05 0.48 -16.74
C ALA A 58 10.79 1.83 -16.84
N GLY A 59 12.10 1.86 -16.57
CA GLY A 59 12.93 3.06 -16.66
C GLY A 59 12.72 4.04 -15.51
N VAL A 60 12.09 3.62 -14.41
CA VAL A 60 11.87 4.44 -13.23
C VAL A 60 13.12 4.38 -12.35
N ASN A 61 14.12 5.22 -12.65
CA ASN A 61 15.28 5.34 -11.79
C ASN A 61 14.92 6.19 -10.55
N LEU A 62 14.64 5.54 -9.42
CA LEU A 62 14.39 6.20 -8.12
C LEU A 62 15.67 6.36 -7.29
N SER A 63 16.82 5.87 -7.76
CA SER A 63 18.10 6.02 -7.07
C SER A 63 18.82 7.26 -7.57
N HIS A 64 18.57 8.40 -6.93
CA HIS A 64 19.55 9.49 -6.83
C HIS A 64 19.17 10.47 -5.71
N GLN A 65 19.95 10.49 -4.63
CA GLN A 65 20.17 11.70 -3.84
C GLN A 65 21.44 11.56 -2.99
N ASP A 66 22.49 12.28 -3.39
CA ASP A 66 23.78 12.36 -2.67
C ASP A 66 23.81 13.50 -1.63
N ASP A 67 22.66 14.14 -1.36
CA ASP A 67 22.53 15.25 -0.41
C ASP A 67 22.03 14.76 0.96
N VAL A 68 22.95 14.72 1.93
CA VAL A 68 22.70 14.29 3.30
C VAL A 68 21.59 15.11 3.97
N VAL A 69 21.48 16.41 3.69
CA VAL A 69 20.45 17.26 4.31
C VAL A 69 19.07 16.90 3.76
N ALA A 70 18.96 16.69 2.44
CA ALA A 70 17.73 16.23 1.83
C ALA A 70 17.31 14.86 2.39
N SER A 71 18.24 13.92 2.56
CA SER A 71 17.96 12.60 3.14
C SER A 71 17.40 12.68 4.57
N ILE A 72 18.00 13.51 5.44
CA ILE A 72 17.50 13.70 6.81
C ILE A 72 16.08 14.29 6.79
N LEU A 73 15.81 15.28 5.93
CA LEU A 73 14.47 15.87 5.81
C LEU A 73 13.45 14.82 5.34
N MET A 74 13.81 13.99 4.36
CA MET A 74 12.92 12.92 3.89
C MET A 74 12.66 11.87 4.98
N GLU A 75 13.67 11.49 5.77
CA GLU A 75 13.50 10.60 6.92
C GLU A 75 12.56 11.19 7.97
N MET A 76 12.69 12.49 8.29
CA MET A 76 11.79 13.18 9.22
C MET A 76 10.35 13.18 8.70
N MET A 77 10.14 13.50 7.42
CA MET A 77 8.83 13.47 6.80
C MET A 77 8.23 12.07 6.82
N GLN A 78 9.05 11.04 6.60
CA GLN A 78 8.61 9.66 6.68
C GLN A 78 8.17 9.26 8.09
N VAL A 79 8.88 9.73 9.14
CA VAL A 79 8.47 9.52 10.54
C VAL A 79 7.09 10.12 10.83
N GLU A 80 6.76 11.27 10.26
CA GLU A 80 5.43 11.90 10.40
C GLU A 80 4.36 11.20 9.55
N THR A 81 4.72 10.72 8.36
CA THR A 81 3.77 10.16 7.39
C THR A 81 3.44 8.69 7.66
N MET A 82 4.40 7.89 8.17
CA MET A 82 4.21 6.46 8.43
C MET A 82 2.99 6.15 9.32
N PRO A 83 2.76 6.83 10.46
CA PRO A 83 1.56 6.60 11.28
C PRO A 83 0.25 6.80 10.52
N ARG A 84 0.20 7.73 9.56
CA ARG A 84 -0.98 7.98 8.72
C ARG A 84 -1.21 6.81 7.75
N SER A 85 -0.14 6.29 7.12
CA SER A 85 -0.19 5.07 6.29
C SER A 85 -0.64 3.85 7.07
N GLU A 86 -0.18 3.70 8.32
CA GLU A 86 -0.56 2.59 9.20
C GLU A 86 -2.05 2.64 9.56
N LYS A 87 -2.58 3.82 9.91
CA LYS A 87 -4.02 4.02 10.16
C LYS A 87 -4.86 3.80 8.92
N LEU A 88 -4.38 4.22 7.76
CA LEU A 88 -5.04 3.98 6.47
C LEU A 88 -5.14 2.49 6.19
N ALA A 89 -4.04 1.76 6.37
CA ALA A 89 -4.02 0.33 6.15
C ALA A 89 -4.94 -0.42 7.14
N ASP A 90 -5.08 0.03 8.39
CA ASP A 90 -6.09 -0.52 9.31
C ASP A 90 -7.51 -0.26 8.82
N ALA A 91 -7.83 0.96 8.41
CA ALA A 91 -9.14 1.31 7.89
C ALA A 91 -9.50 0.47 6.65
N LEU A 92 -8.56 0.31 5.72
CA LEU A 92 -8.76 -0.50 4.51
C LEU A 92 -8.93 -1.99 4.83
N VAL A 93 -8.18 -2.54 5.80
CA VAL A 93 -8.38 -3.92 6.25
C VAL A 93 -9.82 -4.12 6.75
N THR A 94 -10.31 -3.21 7.59
CA THR A 94 -11.68 -3.28 8.12
C THR A 94 -12.72 -3.14 7.02
N GLY A 95 -12.66 -2.08 6.20
CA GLY A 95 -13.68 -1.82 5.18
C GLY A 95 -13.74 -2.89 4.09
N ILE A 96 -12.58 -3.41 3.66
CA ILE A 96 -12.57 -4.52 2.68
C ILE A 96 -13.15 -5.79 3.31
N ALA A 97 -12.74 -6.15 4.54
CA ALA A 97 -13.25 -7.34 5.22
C ALA A 97 -14.78 -7.29 5.43
N GLU A 98 -15.31 -6.14 5.79
CA GLU A 98 -16.76 -5.94 5.94
C GLU A 98 -17.51 -6.13 4.62
N ALA A 99 -16.93 -5.65 3.51
CA ALA A 99 -17.58 -5.70 2.19
C ALA A 99 -17.47 -7.06 1.48
N VAL A 100 -16.30 -7.70 1.50
CA VAL A 100 -16.04 -8.96 0.77
C VAL A 100 -16.09 -10.21 1.66
N GLY A 101 -16.12 -10.02 2.99
CA GLY A 101 -16.07 -11.09 3.98
C GLY A 101 -14.63 -11.52 4.29
N LYS A 102 -14.32 -12.80 4.06
CA LYS A 102 -13.06 -13.38 4.51
C LYS A 102 -11.87 -12.88 3.68
N ILE A 103 -10.93 -12.20 4.34
CA ILE A 103 -9.61 -11.85 3.81
C ILE A 103 -8.50 -12.72 4.44
N ARG A 104 -7.22 -12.44 4.14
CA ARG A 104 -6.08 -13.14 4.75
C ARG A 104 -6.13 -13.00 6.28
N SER A 105 -5.76 -14.05 7.01
CA SER A 105 -5.76 -14.05 8.49
C SER A 105 -4.82 -13.02 9.12
N ARG A 106 -3.70 -12.73 8.45
CA ARG A 106 -2.77 -11.64 8.78
C ARG A 106 -2.74 -10.68 7.60
N PRO A 107 -3.74 -9.78 7.47
CA PRO A 107 -3.89 -8.97 6.28
C PRO A 107 -2.93 -7.77 6.25
N ARG A 108 -2.29 -7.44 7.38
CA ARG A 108 -1.26 -6.41 7.47
C ARG A 108 0.12 -7.03 7.29
N LEU A 109 0.85 -6.58 6.28
CA LEU A 109 2.26 -6.89 6.07
C LEU A 109 3.04 -5.62 5.75
N SER A 110 4.37 -5.73 5.70
CA SER A 110 5.27 -4.64 5.38
C SER A 110 6.51 -5.16 4.66
N ALA A 111 7.07 -4.34 3.78
CA ALA A 111 8.36 -4.56 3.10
C ALA A 111 8.84 -3.29 2.39
N GLY A 112 10.04 -3.33 1.82
CA GLY A 112 10.73 -2.18 1.23
C GLY A 112 10.29 -1.79 -0.18
N PHE A 113 8.99 -1.81 -0.49
CA PHE A 113 8.47 -1.50 -1.84
C PHE A 113 8.86 -0.09 -2.29
N SER A 114 9.56 0.03 -3.42
CA SER A 114 9.97 1.32 -4.01
C SER A 114 8.78 2.25 -4.30
N VAL A 115 7.65 1.69 -4.74
CA VAL A 115 6.42 2.45 -5.02
C VAL A 115 5.82 3.13 -3.77
N LEU A 116 6.21 2.70 -2.56
CA LEU A 116 5.73 3.25 -1.29
C LEU A 116 6.71 4.26 -0.66
N LYS A 117 7.85 4.54 -1.29
CA LYS A 117 8.91 5.42 -0.76
C LYS A 117 8.61 6.92 -0.91
N ALA A 118 7.34 7.33 -0.92
CA ALA A 118 6.97 8.73 -0.86
C ALA A 118 7.01 9.22 0.61
N PRO A 119 8.01 10.01 1.04
CA PRO A 119 8.13 10.45 2.43
C PRO A 119 7.03 11.41 2.92
N ASP A 120 6.34 12.12 2.02
CA ASP A 120 5.30 13.12 2.31
C ASP A 120 3.86 12.63 2.10
N ILE A 121 3.67 11.50 1.43
CA ILE A 121 2.33 11.03 1.06
C ILE A 121 2.07 9.70 1.74
N PRO A 122 1.01 9.58 2.57
CA PRO A 122 0.57 8.30 3.11
C PRO A 122 0.39 7.29 1.98
N SER A 123 1.20 6.22 2.00
CA SER A 123 1.35 5.30 0.87
C SER A 123 1.17 3.86 1.31
N ILE A 124 0.28 3.14 0.62
CA ILE A 124 0.01 1.72 0.86
C ILE A 124 -0.09 0.94 -0.45
N LEU A 125 0.14 -0.37 -0.38
CA LEU A 125 -0.12 -1.29 -1.49
C LEU A 125 -1.21 -2.27 -1.07
N ILE A 126 -2.26 -2.42 -1.88
CA ILE A 126 -3.31 -3.42 -1.71
C ILE A 126 -3.05 -4.54 -2.70
N GLU A 127 -2.83 -5.73 -2.17
CA GLU A 127 -2.84 -6.97 -2.92
C GLU A 127 -4.23 -7.59 -2.74
N PHE A 128 -5.12 -7.50 -3.74
CA PHE A 128 -6.49 -7.99 -3.59
C PHE A 128 -6.58 -9.51 -3.47
N GLY A 129 -5.57 -10.21 -3.97
CA GLY A 129 -5.44 -11.67 -3.92
C GLY A 129 -4.49 -12.11 -5.03
N PHE A 130 -3.97 -13.33 -4.92
CA PHE A 130 -2.91 -13.76 -5.83
C PHE A 130 -3.49 -14.51 -7.03
N MET A 131 -3.15 -14.10 -8.26
CA MET A 131 -3.60 -14.77 -9.49
C MET A 131 -3.12 -16.23 -9.58
N SER A 132 -2.07 -16.59 -8.84
CA SER A 132 -1.60 -17.98 -8.71
C SER A 132 -2.46 -18.83 -7.78
N ASN A 133 -3.36 -18.24 -6.99
CA ASN A 133 -4.33 -18.96 -6.18
C ASN A 133 -5.69 -19.07 -6.89
N PRO A 134 -6.25 -20.28 -7.10
CA PRO A 134 -7.50 -20.45 -7.83
C PRO A 134 -8.73 -19.77 -7.20
N ALA A 135 -8.80 -19.69 -5.87
CA ALA A 135 -9.92 -19.05 -5.18
C ALA A 135 -9.84 -17.53 -5.31
N ASP A 136 -8.66 -16.95 -5.13
CA ASP A 136 -8.43 -15.52 -5.34
C ASP A 136 -8.66 -15.14 -6.81
N LEU A 137 -8.16 -15.93 -7.77
CA LEU A 137 -8.39 -15.69 -9.19
C LEU A 137 -9.89 -15.70 -9.54
N THR A 138 -10.67 -16.60 -8.93
CA THR A 138 -12.13 -16.64 -9.10
C THR A 138 -12.78 -15.37 -8.58
N ASN A 139 -12.37 -14.91 -7.39
CA ASN A 139 -12.85 -13.65 -6.81
C ASN A 139 -12.49 -12.45 -7.70
N LEU A 140 -11.22 -12.34 -8.11
CA LEU A 140 -10.70 -11.29 -8.98
C LEU A 140 -11.40 -11.25 -10.34
N ALA A 141 -11.78 -12.39 -10.90
CA ALA A 141 -12.53 -12.48 -12.16
C ALA A 141 -14.01 -12.11 -12.03
N THR A 142 -14.57 -12.20 -10.81
CA THR A 142 -16.00 -11.96 -10.55
C THR A 142 -16.30 -10.48 -10.36
N GLN A 143 -17.11 -9.89 -11.27
CA GLN A 143 -17.46 -8.46 -11.22
C GLN A 143 -18.10 -8.06 -9.88
N SER A 144 -19.08 -8.83 -9.39
CA SER A 144 -19.76 -8.52 -8.13
C SER A 144 -18.86 -8.60 -6.90
N TRP A 145 -17.76 -9.38 -6.97
CA TRP A 145 -16.74 -9.37 -5.92
C TRP A 145 -15.90 -8.09 -5.99
N ARG A 146 -15.46 -7.70 -7.20
CA ARG A 146 -14.73 -6.44 -7.41
C ARG A 146 -15.54 -5.22 -6.99
N ASP A 147 -16.85 -5.19 -7.29
CA ASP A 147 -17.73 -4.09 -6.88
C ASP A 147 -17.79 -3.95 -5.36
N LYS A 148 -17.89 -5.08 -4.63
CA LYS A 148 -17.83 -5.08 -3.16
C LYS A 148 -16.47 -4.61 -2.64
N ALA A 149 -15.37 -5.09 -3.24
CA ALA A 149 -14.03 -4.67 -2.84
C ALA A 149 -13.84 -3.15 -3.02
N ILE A 150 -14.33 -2.59 -4.13
CA ILE A 150 -14.30 -1.15 -4.40
C ILE A 150 -15.11 -0.38 -3.35
N ILE A 151 -16.32 -0.84 -3.01
CA ILE A 151 -17.14 -0.22 -1.95
C ILE A 151 -16.37 -0.22 -0.63
N GLY A 152 -15.80 -1.35 -0.23
CA GLY A 152 -15.02 -1.46 1.01
C GLY A 152 -13.78 -0.55 1.04
N VAL A 153 -13.11 -0.35 -0.10
CA VAL A 153 -11.99 0.61 -0.23
C VAL A 153 -12.47 2.04 -0.10
N VAL A 154 -13.54 2.43 -0.80
CA VAL A 154 -14.07 3.80 -0.79
C VAL A 154 -14.57 4.17 0.60
N ASP A 155 -15.38 3.32 1.22
CA ASP A 155 -15.93 3.56 2.55
C ASP A 155 -14.79 3.69 3.60
N ALA A 156 -13.78 2.83 3.52
CA ALA A 156 -12.61 2.91 4.38
C ALA A 156 -11.82 4.21 4.18
N LEU A 157 -11.64 4.63 2.92
CA LEU A 157 -10.89 5.83 2.58
C LEU A 157 -11.61 7.10 3.07
N ASP A 158 -12.93 7.17 2.91
CA ASP A 158 -13.76 8.27 3.41
C ASP A 158 -13.65 8.37 4.94
N GLN A 159 -13.79 7.23 5.64
CA GLN A 159 -13.69 7.19 7.10
C GLN A 159 -12.29 7.51 7.62
N TRP A 160 -11.24 7.12 6.89
CA TRP A 160 -9.86 7.48 7.23
C TRP A 160 -9.62 8.97 7.00
N SER A 161 -10.05 9.52 5.87
CA SER A 161 -9.85 10.94 5.51
C SER A 161 -10.47 11.88 6.54
N LEU A 162 -11.69 11.58 7.01
CA LEU A 162 -12.34 12.36 8.06
C LEU A 162 -11.54 12.37 9.38
N ARG A 163 -11.00 11.22 9.77
CA ARG A 163 -10.21 11.06 11.00
C ARG A 163 -8.86 11.75 10.88
N ASP A 164 -8.17 11.55 9.77
CA ASP A 164 -6.87 12.14 9.48
C ASP A 164 -6.93 13.68 9.44
N ALA A 165 -7.98 14.24 8.83
CA ALA A 165 -8.23 15.68 8.83
C ALA A 165 -8.52 16.25 10.22
N ALA A 166 -9.20 15.50 11.08
CA ALA A 166 -9.48 15.90 12.46
C ALA A 166 -8.21 15.92 13.32
N GLU A 167 -7.37 14.90 13.21
CA GLU A 167 -6.08 14.82 13.92
C GLU A 167 -5.11 15.91 13.46
N SER A 168 -5.03 16.18 12.16
CA SER A 168 -4.19 17.24 11.61
C SER A 168 -4.55 18.64 12.14
N LYS A 169 -5.82 18.88 12.49
CA LYS A 169 -6.25 20.14 13.11
C LYS A 169 -5.82 20.26 14.56
N LEU A 170 -5.79 19.14 15.30
CA LEU A 170 -5.39 19.10 16.71
C LEU A 170 -3.88 19.34 16.87
N LEU A 171 -3.06 18.80 15.96
CA LEU A 171 -1.60 18.97 16.00
C LEU A 171 -1.12 20.38 15.66
N ARG A 172 -1.98 21.23 15.06
CA ARG A 172 -1.67 22.62 14.68
C ARG A 172 -2.10 23.65 15.73
N GLN A 173 -2.66 23.22 16.86
CA GLN A 173 -3.04 24.06 18.00
C GLN A 173 -2.00 23.93 19.12
#